data_AF-A0A7X6UM59-F1
#
_entry.id   AF-A0A7X6UM59-F1
#
_cell.length_a   1.000
_cell.length_b   1.000
_cell.length_c   1.000
_cell.angle_alpha   90.00
_cell.angle_beta   90.00
_cell.angle_gamma   90.00
#
_symmetry.space_group_name_H-M   'P 1'
#
loop_
_entity.id
_entity.type
_entity.pdbx_description
1 polymer ?
#
loop_
_entity_poly.entity_id
_entity_poly.type
_entity_poly.pdbx_seq_one_letter_code
_entity_poly.pdbx_strand_id
1 'polypeptide(L)'
;MNNHSELKEIVFQFVEQDNNVQIMPLGKGHINDSYKVISNGKEYVLQRINHHIFKNVDQLQDNIFRVTSHIRAKLEARGETDIERKVLSLLPARDEKLY
;
A
#
# COMPACT_ATOMS: atom_id res chain seq x y z
N MET A 1 -15.39 -9.17 -15.21
CA MET A 1 -14.21 -10.07 -15.31
C MET A 1 -13.05 -9.28 -14.74
N ASN A 2 -12.57 -9.59 -13.52
CA ASN A 2 -11.37 -8.93 -12.99
C ASN A 2 -10.19 -9.45 -13.81
N ASN A 3 -9.70 -8.63 -14.74
CA ASN A 3 -8.53 -8.98 -15.53
C ASN A 3 -7.34 -9.03 -14.58
N HIS A 4 -6.93 -10.24 -14.22
CA HIS A 4 -5.75 -10.47 -13.39
C HIS A 4 -4.49 -9.79 -13.98
N SER A 5 -4.49 -9.53 -15.30
CA SER A 5 -3.51 -8.70 -16.00
C SER A 5 -3.47 -7.25 -15.51
N GLU A 6 -4.62 -6.58 -15.39
CA GLU A 6 -4.71 -5.17 -14.97
C GLU A 6 -4.20 -4.99 -13.53
N LEU A 7 -4.55 -5.92 -12.63
CA LEU A 7 -4.04 -5.87 -11.25
C LEU A 7 -2.52 -6.06 -11.19
N LYS A 8 -1.94 -6.91 -12.05
CA LYS A 8 -0.47 -7.05 -12.15
C LYS A 8 0.18 -5.76 -12.67
N GLU A 9 -0.40 -5.13 -13.68
CA GLU A 9 0.08 -3.85 -14.22
C GLU A 9 0.11 -2.76 -13.16
N ILE A 10 -0.94 -2.67 -12.32
CA ILE A 10 -1.01 -1.76 -11.18
C ILE A 10 0.06 -2.09 -10.15
N VAL A 11 0.16 -3.36 -9.73
CA VAL A 11 1.18 -3.80 -8.75
C VAL A 11 2.59 -3.44 -9.22
N PHE A 12 2.90 -3.66 -10.50
CA PHE A 12 4.21 -3.33 -11.07
C PHE A 12 4.50 -1.84 -11.20
N GLN A 13 3.53 -0.95 -10.95
CA GLN A 13 3.83 0.47 -10.75
C GLN A 13 4.52 0.72 -9.40
N PHE A 14 4.40 -0.18 -8.42
CA PHE A 14 4.97 -0.02 -7.08
C PHE A 14 6.15 -0.95 -6.82
N VAL A 15 6.11 -2.17 -7.36
CA VAL A 15 7.17 -3.17 -7.18
C VAL A 15 7.88 -3.51 -8.48
N GLU A 16 9.04 -4.16 -8.37
CA GLU A 16 9.75 -4.72 -9.52
C GLU A 16 8.91 -5.79 -10.23
N GLN A 17 9.16 -5.97 -11.52
CA GLN A 17 8.47 -7.02 -12.27
C GLN A 17 8.90 -8.40 -11.77
N ASP A 18 7.91 -9.28 -11.62
CA ASP A 18 8.10 -10.63 -11.11
C ASP A 18 7.11 -11.58 -11.79
N ASN A 19 7.64 -12.58 -12.49
CA ASN A 19 6.83 -13.59 -13.19
C ASN A 19 6.00 -14.44 -12.21
N ASN A 20 6.43 -14.54 -10.95
CA ASN A 20 5.79 -15.33 -9.90
C ASN A 20 4.92 -14.49 -8.97
N VAL A 21 4.60 -13.24 -9.33
CA VAL A 21 3.75 -12.37 -8.50
C VAL A 21 2.41 -13.04 -8.21
N GLN A 22 2.04 -13.08 -6.93
CA GLN A 22 0.75 -13.59 -6.46
C GLN A 22 -0.07 -12.43 -5.91
N ILE A 23 -1.32 -12.33 -6.38
CA ILE A 23 -2.27 -11.30 -5.93
C ILE A 23 -3.54 -12.02 -5.50
N MET A 24 -3.87 -11.94 -4.22
CA MET A 24 -5.03 -12.62 -3.64
C MET A 24 -5.86 -11.65 -2.78
N PRO A 25 -7.20 -11.76 -2.76
CA PRO A 25 -8.03 -10.94 -1.88
C PRO A 25 -7.60 -11.07 -0.42
N LEU A 26 -7.51 -9.93 0.28
CA LEU A 26 -7.14 -9.86 1.69
C LEU A 26 -8.38 -9.50 2.51
N GLY A 27 -8.96 -10.50 3.17
CA GLY A 27 -10.10 -10.34 4.07
C GLY A 27 -11.42 -10.03 3.38
N LYS A 28 -12.43 -9.65 4.17
CA LYS A 28 -13.77 -9.23 3.72
C LYS A 28 -13.93 -7.72 3.89
N GLY A 29 -13.05 -6.92 3.29
CA GLY A 29 -13.10 -5.47 3.42
C GLY A 29 -14.49 -4.92 3.05
N HIS A 30 -15.10 -4.14 3.94
CA HIS A 30 -16.42 -3.53 3.71
C HIS A 30 -16.35 -2.15 3.05
N ILE A 31 -15.17 -1.53 3.02
CA ILE A 31 -14.97 -0.16 2.54
C ILE A 31 -14.10 -0.18 1.27
N ASN A 32 -12.83 -0.54 1.41
CA ASN A 32 -11.87 -0.66 0.29
C ASN A 32 -11.71 -2.13 -0.12
N ASP A 33 -11.39 -2.36 -1.39
CA ASP A 33 -10.91 -3.67 -1.81
C ASP A 33 -9.45 -3.81 -1.42
N SER A 34 -9.11 -4.88 -0.72
CA SER A 34 -7.74 -5.13 -0.24
C SER A 34 -7.22 -6.43 -0.82
N TYR A 35 -5.95 -6.44 -1.21
CA TYR A 35 -5.26 -7.58 -1.78
C TYR A 35 -3.92 -7.78 -1.07
N LYS A 36 -3.59 -9.03 -0.79
CA LYS A 36 -2.23 -9.44 -0.43
C LYS A 36 -1.47 -9.67 -1.72
N VAL A 37 -0.30 -9.05 -1.81
CA VAL A 37 0.64 -9.21 -2.92
C VAL A 37 1.89 -9.89 -2.38
N ILE A 38 2.32 -10.97 -3.02
CA ILE A 38 3.61 -11.61 -2.76
C ILE A 38 4.44 -11.47 -4.04
N SER A 39 5.61 -10.84 -3.93
CA SER A 39 6.51 -10.65 -5.07
C SER A 39 7.97 -10.56 -4.60
N ASN A 40 8.89 -11.23 -5.31
CA ASN A 40 10.32 -11.24 -5.02
C ASN A 40 10.65 -11.53 -3.54
N GLY A 41 9.92 -12.47 -2.94
CA GLY A 41 10.08 -12.87 -1.53
C GLY A 41 9.58 -11.84 -0.50
N LYS A 42 8.92 -10.76 -0.93
CA LYS A 42 8.33 -9.73 -0.08
C LYS A 42 6.81 -9.77 -0.13
N GLU A 43 6.17 -9.36 0.97
CA GLU A 43 4.72 -9.24 1.08
C GLU A 43 4.29 -7.78 1.15
N TYR A 44 3.21 -7.45 0.46
CA TYR A 44 2.61 -6.12 0.42
C TYR A 44 1.10 -6.20 0.55
N VAL A 45 0.49 -5.07 0.95
CA VAL A 45 -0.95 -4.88 0.91
C VAL A 45 -1.24 -3.84 -0.18
N LEU A 46 -2.01 -4.23 -1.19
CA LEU A 46 -2.56 -3.32 -2.18
C LEU A 46 -4.00 -3.00 -1.80
N GLN A 47 -4.36 -1.72 -1.74
CA GLN A 47 -5.73 -1.30 -1.49
C GLN A 47 -6.26 -0.46 -2.65
N ARG A 48 -7.39 -0.86 -3.22
CA ARG A 48 -8.17 -0.01 -4.13
C ARG A 48 -9.16 0.79 -3.31
N ILE A 49 -8.92 2.10 -3.23
CA ILE A 49 -9.75 3.02 -2.47
C ILE A 49 -11.14 3.14 -3.09
N ASN A 50 -12.17 3.07 -2.25
CA ASN A 50 -13.55 3.26 -2.67
C ASN A 50 -13.87 4.75 -2.81
N HIS A 51 -13.86 5.23 -4.05
CA HIS A 51 -14.14 6.62 -4.40
C HIS A 51 -15.61 7.03 -4.20
N HIS A 52 -16.51 6.06 -3.98
CA HIS A 52 -17.88 6.37 -3.59
C HIS A 52 -17.95 6.85 -2.13
N ILE A 53 -17.15 6.27 -1.25
CA ILE A 53 -17.07 6.65 0.17
C ILE A 53 -16.09 7.82 0.35
N PHE A 54 -14.88 7.72 -0.20
CA PHE A 54 -13.85 8.75 -0.12
C PHE A 54 -13.87 9.62 -1.37
N LYS A 55 -14.47 10.81 -1.27
CA LYS A 55 -14.60 11.74 -2.40
C LYS A 55 -13.31 12.49 -2.74
N ASN A 56 -12.41 12.65 -1.76
CA ASN A 56 -11.12 13.32 -1.93
C ASN A 56 -10.00 12.35 -1.58
N VAL A 57 -9.58 11.55 -2.57
CA VAL A 57 -8.56 10.51 -2.39
C VAL A 57 -7.17 11.12 -2.21
N ASP A 58 -6.86 12.22 -2.91
CA ASP A 58 -5.58 12.92 -2.76
C ASP A 58 -5.38 13.39 -1.30
N GLN A 59 -6.42 13.98 -0.70
CA GLN A 59 -6.36 14.40 0.70
C GLN A 59 -6.34 13.21 1.67
N LEU A 60 -6.99 12.09 1.33
CA LEU A 60 -6.89 10.86 2.12
C LEU A 60 -5.44 10.36 2.15
N GLN A 61 -4.77 10.31 0.99
CA GLN A 61 -3.38 9.86 0.90
C GLN A 61 -2.41 10.79 1.62
N ASP A 62 -2.57 12.11 1.46
CA ASP A 62 -1.78 13.09 2.23
C ASP A 62 -1.94 12.89 3.74
N ASN A 63 -3.16 12.63 4.22
CA ASN A 63 -3.40 12.35 5.63
C ASN A 63 -2.72 11.06 6.09
N ILE A 64 -2.79 9.98 5.30
CA ILE A 64 -2.10 8.72 5.62
C ILE A 64 -0.60 8.97 5.73
N PHE A 65 0.00 9.63 4.73
CA PHE A 65 1.43 9.95 4.73
C PHE A 65 1.84 10.82 5.91
N ARG A 66 1.09 11.88 6.21
CA ARG A 66 1.38 12.80 7.33
C ARG A 66 1.34 12.09 8.68
N VAL A 67 0.33 11.24 8.90
CA VAL A 67 0.18 10.51 10.16
C VAL A 67 1.28 9.46 10.32
N THR A 68 1.55 8.64 9.30
CA THR A 68 2.58 7.58 9.38
C THR A 68 3.97 8.18 9.52
N SER A 69 4.29 9.25 8.79
CA SER A 69 5.56 9.98 8.92
C SER A 69 5.74 10.58 10.30
N HIS A 70 4.68 11.18 10.87
CA HIS A 70 4.73 11.70 12.23
C HIS A 70 5.02 10.61 13.26
N ILE A 71 4.31 9.48 13.17
CA ILE A 71 4.50 8.34 14.10
C ILE A 71 5.92 7.78 13.96
N ARG A 72 6.40 7.58 12.74
CA ARG A 72 7.77 7.13 12.45
C ARG A 72 8.80 8.03 13.12
N ALA A 73 8.73 9.34 12.89
CA ALA A 73 9.66 10.31 13.50
C ALA A 73 9.65 10.26 15.04
N LYS A 74 8.48 10.01 15.64
CA LYS A 74 8.37 9.84 17.11
C LYS A 74 8.98 8.53 17.62
N LEU A 75 8.89 7.44 16.85
CA LEU A 75 9.52 6.17 17.20
C LEU A 75 11.05 6.26 17.06
N GLU A 76 11.55 6.86 15.98
CA GLU A 76 12.97 7.12 15.76
C GLU A 76 13.57 7.97 16.87
N ALA A 77 12.91 9.07 17.25
CA ALA A 77 13.35 9.94 18.35
C ALA A 77 13.39 9.24 19.72
N ARG A 78 12.68 8.12 19.89
CA ARG A 78 12.69 7.30 21.11
C ARG A 78 13.75 6.19 21.07
N GLY A 79 14.50 6.06 19.98
CA GLY A 79 15.50 5.00 19.80
C GLY A 79 14.89 3.62 19.58
N GLU A 80 13.67 3.56 19.03
CA GLU A 80 13.01 2.30 18.73
C GLU A 80 13.74 1.52 17.63
N THR A 81 13.93 0.21 17.81
CA THR A 81 14.67 -0.63 16.86
C THR A 81 13.78 -1.41 15.89
N ASP A 82 12.51 -1.63 16.23
CA ASP A 82 11.55 -2.39 15.39
C ASP A 82 10.45 -1.47 14.82
N ILE A 83 10.86 -0.40 14.12
CA ILE A 83 9.95 0.65 13.61
C ILE A 83 9.03 0.11 12.52
N GLU A 84 9.56 -0.69 11.59
CA GLU A 84 8.81 -1.20 10.43
C GLU A 84 7.61 -2.08 10.83
N ARG A 85 7.62 -2.66 12.04
CA ARG A 85 6.48 -3.43 12.58
C ARG A 85 5.50 -2.58 13.39
N LYS A 86 5.84 -1.32 13.69
CA LYS A 86 5.05 -0.41 14.55
C LYS A 86 4.36 0.70 13.80
N VAL A 87 4.75 0.97 12.55
CA VAL A 87 4.13 1.97 11.69
C VAL A 87 4.12 1.53 10.24
N LEU A 88 3.08 1.90 9.50
CA LEU A 88 2.97 1.60 8.08
C LEU A 88 4.04 2.35 7.27
N SER A 89 4.61 1.64 6.31
CA SER A 89 5.53 2.17 5.30
C SER A 89 4.80 2.21 3.96
N LEU A 90 4.59 3.43 3.43
CA LEU A 90 4.03 3.60 2.10
C LEU A 90 5.10 3.35 1.05
N LEU A 91 4.73 2.63 0.00
CA LEU A 91 5.60 2.39 -1.14
C LEU A 91 5.18 3.35 -2.27
N PRO A 92 6.03 4.31 -2.66
CA PRO A 92 5.72 5.15 -3.81
C PRO A 92 5.66 4.33 -5.09
N ALA A 93 4.84 4.79 -6.04
CA ALA A 93 4.91 4.29 -7.40
C ALA A 93 6.21 4.75 -8.08
N ARG A 94 6.49 4.18 -9.26
CA ARG A 94 7.67 4.52 -10.09
C ARG A 94 7.71 5.98 -10.53
N ASP A 95 6.58 6.68 -10.52
CA ASP A 95 6.50 8.12 -10.76
C ASP A 95 6.63 8.95 -9.47
N GLU A 96 7.10 8.32 -8.39
CA GLU A 96 7.36 8.89 -7.07
C GLU A 96 6.11 9.34 -6.30
N LYS A 97 4.90 9.04 -6.80
CA LYS A 97 3.65 9.41 -6.13
C LYS A 97 3.18 8.36 -5.12
N LEU A 98 2.53 8.86 -4.07
CA LEU A 98 1.80 8.08 -3.09
C LEU A 98 0.31 8.07 -3.48
N TYR A 99 -0.07 7.10 -4.32
CA TYR A 99 -1.44 6.86 -4.81
C TYR A 99 -2.31 6.17 -3.78
#